data_AF-A0A7K1CGU4-F1
#
_entry.id   AF-A0A7K1CGU4-F1
#
_cell.length_a   1.000
_cell.length_b   1.000
_cell.length_c   1.000
_cell.angle_alpha   90.00
_cell.angle_beta   90.00
_cell.angle_gamma   90.00
#
_symmetry.space_group_name_H-M   'P 1'
#
loop_
_entity.id
_entity.type
_entity.pdbx_description
1 polymer ?
#
loop_
_entity_poly.entity_id
_entity_poly.type
_entity_poly.pdbx_seq_one_letter_code
_entity_poly.pdbx_strand_id
1 'polypeptide(L)' 'PAGVHNVPTYIDKEVASLKLISMGGRIDTLTPAQDMYLNSWEHGS' A
#
# COMPACT_ATOMS: atom_id res chain seq x y z
N PRO A 1 -1.63 25.10 -17.38
CA PRO A 1 -1.75 24.78 -18.83
C PRO A 1 -2.63 23.55 -19.02
N ALA A 2 -3.39 23.47 -20.11
CA ALA A 2 -4.04 22.21 -20.46
C ALA A 2 -2.96 21.17 -20.78
N GLY A 3 -3.01 20.01 -20.12
CA GLY A 3 -2.01 18.97 -20.22
C GLY A 3 -2.45 17.69 -19.54
N VAL A 4 -1.75 16.59 -19.82
CA VAL A 4 -1.95 15.32 -19.13
C VAL A 4 -1.15 15.33 -17.84
N HIS A 5 -1.80 14.98 -16.74
CA HIS A 5 -1.20 14.91 -15.42
C HIS A 5 -1.35 13.50 -14.87
N ASN A 6 -0.26 12.95 -14.33
CA ASN A 6 -0.33 11.69 -13.62
C ASN A 6 -1.17 11.85 -12.36
N VAL A 7 -1.99 10.84 -12.08
CA VAL A 7 -2.71 10.75 -10.82
C VAL A 7 -1.69 10.54 -9.70
N PRO A 8 -1.76 11.31 -8.59
CA PRO A 8 -0.95 11.07 -7.42
C PRO A 8 -1.10 9.64 -6.89
N THR A 9 0.01 9.04 -6.45
CA THR A 9 0.06 7.64 -6.02
C THR A 9 -0.85 7.32 -4.83
N TYR A 10 -1.14 8.31 -3.96
CA TYR A 10 -2.04 8.10 -2.83
C TYR A 10 -3.49 7.89 -3.28
N ILE A 11 -3.93 8.57 -4.34
CA ILE A 11 -5.27 8.41 -4.91
C ILE A 11 -5.41 7.03 -5.55
N ASP A 12 -4.39 6.60 -6.29
CA ASP A 12 -4.37 5.27 -6.91
C ASP A 12 -4.48 4.14 -5.87
N LYS A 13 -3.73 4.26 -4.77
CA LYS A 13 -3.80 3.34 -3.63
C LYS A 13 -5.16 3.34 -2.94
N GLU A 14 -5.79 4.51 -2.80
CA GLU A 14 -7.12 4.63 -2.20
C GLU A 14 -8.19 3.93 -3.06
N VAL A 15 -8.16 4.14 -4.38
CA VAL A 15 -9.06 3.46 -5.32
C VAL A 15 -8.88 1.93 -5.25
N ALA A 16 -7.64 1.46 -5.21
CA ALA A 16 -7.34 0.02 -5.07
C ALA A 16 -7.88 -0.54 -3.74
N SER A 17 -7.72 0.18 -2.63
CA SER A 17 -8.24 -0.20 -1.32
C SER A 17 -9.77 -0.32 -1.32
N LEU A 18 -10.47 0.69 -1.85
CA LEU A 18 -11.93 0.68 -1.98
C LEU A 18 -12.41 -0.48 -2.83
N LYS A 19 -11.69 -0.81 -3.91
CA LYS A 19 -12.03 -1.95 -4.77
C LYS A 19 -11.91 -3.27 -4.03
N LEU A 20 -10.82 -3.48 -3.28
CA LEU A 20 -10.64 -4.70 -2.49
C LEU A 20 -11.74 -4.86 -1.44
N ILE A 21 -12.09 -3.78 -0.72
CA ILE A 21 -13.19 -3.78 0.25
C ILE A 21 -14.51 -4.16 -0.41
N SER A 22 -14.81 -3.64 -1.61
CA SER A 22 -16.05 -3.96 -2.34
C SER A 22 -16.17 -5.44 -2.72
N MET A 23 -15.04 -6.15 -2.80
CA MET A 23 -14.98 -7.59 -3.11
C MET A 23 -14.88 -8.47 -1.85
N GLY A 24 -15.03 -7.87 -0.65
CA GLY A 24 -14.86 -8.58 0.63
C GLY A 24 -13.41 -8.78 1.05
N GLY A 25 -12.45 -8.17 0.35
CA GLY A 25 -11.03 -8.20 0.71
C GLY A 25 -10.74 -7.33 1.93
N ARG A 26 -9.74 -7.75 2.71
CA ARG A 26 -9.20 -6.99 3.85
C ARG A 26 -7.71 -6.76 3.64
N ILE A 27 -7.25 -5.57 4.00
CA ILE A 27 -5.82 -5.22 4.03
C ILE A 27 -5.43 -5.22 5.51
N ASP A 28 -4.64 -6.21 5.91
CA ASP A 28 -4.15 -6.31 7.28
C ASP A 28 -2.96 -5.36 7.51
N THR A 29 -2.76 -4.97 8.76
CA THR A 29 -1.62 -4.16 9.19
C THR A 29 -0.59 -5.00 9.90
N LEU A 30 0.69 -4.73 9.63
CA LEU A 30 1.78 -5.36 10.36
C LEU A 30 1.66 -5.05 11.85
N THR A 31 1.84 -6.09 12.67
CA THR A 31 2.09 -5.90 14.10
C THR A 31 3.47 -5.26 14.31
N PRO A 32 3.70 -4.57 15.43
CA PRO A 32 5.02 -3.99 15.72
C PRO A 32 6.17 -5.01 15.67
N ALA A 33 5.92 -6.26 16.10
CA ALA A 33 6.90 -7.33 16.04
C ALA A 33 7.19 -7.79 14.61
N GLN A 34 6.19 -7.86 13.73
CA GLN A 34 6.36 -8.19 12.31
C GLN A 34 7.12 -7.08 11.57
N ASP A 35 6.80 -5.81 11.86
CA ASP A 35 7.51 -4.67 11.28
C ASP A 35 8.98 -4.65 11.73
N MET A 36 9.25 -4.84 13.04
CA MET A 36 10.61 -4.96 13.55
C MET A 36 11.35 -6.14 12.91
N TYR A 37 10.70 -7.30 12.78
CA TYR A 37 11.29 -8.46 12.12
C TYR A 37 11.65 -8.15 10.67
N LEU A 38 10.74 -7.56 9.89
CA LEU A 38 10.99 -7.19 8.49
C LEU A 38 12.16 -6.22 8.34
N ASN A 39 12.24 -5.21 9.22
CA ASN A 39 13.32 -4.21 9.18
C ASN A 39 14.64 -4.71 9.81
N SER A 40 14.67 -5.87 10.45
CA SER A 40 15.88 -6.43 11.09
C SER A 40 16.80 -7.19 10.13
N TRP A 41 16.38 -7.44 8.88
CA TRP A 41 17.18 -8.12 7.88
C TRP A 41 18.18 -7.15 7.23
N GLU A 42 19.46 -7.22 7.63
CA GLU A 42 20.54 -6.43 7.01
C GLU A 42 21.03 -7.02 5.66
N HIS A 43 20.67 -8.26 5.34
CA HIS A 43 21.01 -8.91 4.06
C HIS A 43 19.76 -9.60 3.49
N GLY A 44 19.22 -9.04 2.41
CA GLY A 44 18.07 -9.61 1.70
C GLY A 44 18.07 -9.22 0.23
N SER A 45 18.84 -9.99 -0.57
CA SER A 45 19.06 -9.87 -2.04
C SER A 45 19.69 -8.59 -2.56
#